data_AF-G8R3R7-F1
#
_entry.id   AF-G8R3R7-F1
#
_cell.length_a   1.000
_cell.length_b   1.000
_cell.length_c   1.000
_cell.angle_alpha   90.00
_cell.angle_beta   90.00
_cell.angle_gamma   90.00
#
_symmetry.space_group_name_H-M   'P 1'
#
loop_
_entity.id
_entity.type
_entity.pdbx_description
1 polymer ?
#
loop_
_entity_poly.entity_id
_entity_poly.type
_entity_poly.pdbx_seq_one_letter_code
_entity_poly.pdbx_strand_id
1 'polypeptide(L)'
;MRQIKESDRVEHRFASWLKQVVDMVGSQFLYLIVGRGGAKTTDIMAERSMEICYDMPGAQFALTADTYMNLIKNVVPALLEGWNRKGWIEGIHYVVNKRPPAHFKKPYKPIHEFVHTISIYNGCIFKFISQDRPSVGAGDSYQHVFGDEGKYLDKKKLDKLTPASRGGDFVRFSRSPYYLGHTFTSDMANPSHGEHDWMMDMVKYMDPEQIKLILEVAYEVNDIRIEIQNLEAEGKSTLLAEKNLERWMERYNKIRKKSYFFYVASSFINVDILTLDFFVDSLAALGSEEFSTSVLSNKPKPPKTSLFYPGLSENCLYTDGYIYESHYDDMDIGHVVESSSGLRHADPYFRLEAGLDTGNMMSLVIGQTIGSKARALKQFYTVSPEWIEDLAEKFVTFFEPQVEKELDLYYDRSANNYSKSKKDFASQIKRAIEFTRDGRPTGWKVNLMSRNQGNITHSQEFDLALQMMKGTNPDLPQLLIDKYECKVMLSSMEQAQVIISKDRDGSVSIQKDKTSEKKYKDNREKLIWLSTNMSDAFKYWLCRPQWLEAAEHRKTELRFDDPEIFE
;
A
#
# COMPACT_ATOMS: atom_id res chain seq x y z
N MET A 1 13.92 25.43 12.41
CA MET A 1 14.64 25.06 13.66
C MET A 1 15.68 26.12 13.96
N ARG A 2 15.71 26.67 15.17
CA ARG A 2 16.80 27.58 15.59
C ARG A 2 18.05 26.73 15.82
N GLN A 3 19.19 27.18 15.28
CA GLN A 3 20.46 26.50 15.44
C GLN A 3 21.35 27.31 16.39
N ILE A 4 22.17 26.59 17.15
CA ILE A 4 23.18 27.19 18.02
C ILE A 4 24.30 27.74 17.13
N LYS A 5 24.88 28.88 17.52
CA LYS A 5 26.05 29.42 16.82
C LYS A 5 27.25 28.48 17.00
N GLU A 6 28.04 28.36 15.95
CA GLU A 6 29.24 27.53 15.92
C GLU A 6 30.15 27.86 17.11
N SER A 7 30.54 26.84 17.87
CA SER A 7 31.43 26.96 19.03
C SER A 7 32.14 25.63 19.30
N ASP A 8 33.29 25.68 19.98
CA ASP A 8 34.06 24.48 20.37
C ASP A 8 33.30 23.51 21.29
N ARG A 9 32.12 23.91 21.79
CA ARG A 9 31.26 23.11 22.67
C ARG A 9 30.13 22.38 21.92
N VAL A 10 29.95 22.60 20.62
CA VAL A 10 28.89 21.98 19.80
C VAL A 10 29.49 21.21 18.64
N GLU A 11 29.21 19.91 18.57
CA GLU A 11 29.54 19.12 17.40
C GLU A 11 28.47 19.32 16.32
N HIS A 12 28.87 19.83 15.15
CA HIS A 12 27.98 19.91 13.99
C HIS A 12 27.94 18.57 13.26
N ARG A 13 26.75 18.00 13.14
CA ARG A 13 26.50 16.78 12.36
C ARG A 13 25.49 17.06 11.25
N PHE A 14 25.73 16.50 10.07
CA PHE A 14 24.73 16.50 9.02
C PHE A 14 23.53 15.63 9.45
N ALA A 15 22.33 16.14 9.23
CA ALA A 15 21.08 15.39 9.35
C ALA A 15 20.11 15.89 8.28
N SER A 16 19.54 14.98 7.49
CA SER A 16 18.49 15.35 6.54
C SER A 16 17.29 15.94 7.27
N TRP A 17 16.46 16.71 6.56
CA TRP A 17 15.25 17.28 7.17
C TRP A 17 14.35 16.17 7.73
N LEU A 18 14.27 15.01 7.07
CA LEU A 18 13.47 13.88 7.54
C LEU A 18 14.07 13.29 8.82
N LYS A 19 15.40 13.13 8.90
CA LYS A 19 16.09 12.68 10.11
C LYS A 19 15.78 13.61 11.28
N GLN A 20 15.90 14.92 11.09
CA GLN A 20 15.59 15.92 12.12
C GLN A 20 14.14 15.79 12.61
N VAL A 21 13.18 15.58 11.70
CA VAL A 21 11.77 15.34 12.07
C VAL A 21 11.62 14.05 12.86
N VAL A 22 12.26 12.96 12.43
CA VAL A 22 12.20 11.66 13.13
C VAL A 22 12.73 11.78 14.57
N ASP A 23 13.83 12.49 14.77
CA ASP A 23 14.44 12.69 16.09
C ASP A 23 13.56 13.58 16.98
N MET A 24 13.03 14.68 16.42
CA MET A 24 12.10 15.57 17.12
C MET A 24 10.76 14.92 17.43
N VAL A 25 10.28 14.00 16.60
CA VAL A 25 9.03 13.28 16.89
C VAL A 25 9.30 12.20 17.92
N GLY A 26 10.40 11.44 17.78
CA GLY A 26 10.77 10.37 18.69
C GLY A 26 9.61 9.43 19.02
N SER A 27 8.82 9.06 18.00
CA SER A 27 7.55 8.34 18.19
C SER A 27 7.73 7.00 18.87
N GLN A 28 6.66 6.44 19.45
CA GLN A 28 6.70 5.06 19.95
C GLN A 28 6.85 4.06 18.80
N PHE A 29 6.09 4.25 17.73
CA PHE A 29 6.12 3.43 16.53
C PHE A 29 6.62 4.25 15.34
N LEU A 30 7.72 3.81 14.73
CA LEU A 30 8.33 4.43 13.57
C LEU A 30 8.30 3.46 12.38
N TYR A 31 7.74 3.91 11.26
CA TYR A 31 7.72 3.18 9.99
C TYR A 31 8.14 4.12 8.86
N LEU A 32 9.31 3.89 8.28
CA LEU A 32 9.84 4.75 7.22
C LEU A 32 10.09 3.96 5.95
N ILE A 33 9.55 4.47 4.85
CA ILE A 33 9.85 3.99 3.50
C ILE A 33 10.71 5.04 2.83
N VAL A 34 11.99 4.74 2.62
CA VAL A 34 12.95 5.68 2.04
C VAL A 34 13.72 5.00 0.91
N GLY A 35 13.93 5.72 -0.19
CA GLY A 35 14.70 5.25 -1.34
C GLY A 35 16.15 4.83 -0.99
N ARG A 36 16.82 4.19 -1.95
CA ARG A 36 18.22 3.78 -1.84
C ARG A 36 19.14 5.01 -1.69
N GLY A 37 20.08 4.96 -0.75
CA GLY A 37 20.91 6.13 -0.40
C GLY A 37 20.30 7.06 0.65
N GLY A 38 19.10 6.78 1.15
CA GLY A 38 18.44 7.54 2.22
C GLY A 38 18.99 7.36 3.64
N ALA A 39 20.11 6.63 3.82
CA ALA A 39 20.75 6.38 5.14
C ALA A 39 19.81 5.78 6.22
N LYS A 40 18.87 4.92 5.79
CA LYS A 40 17.88 4.26 6.66
C LYS A 40 18.51 3.57 7.89
N THR A 41 19.44 2.65 7.65
CA THR A 41 20.04 1.81 8.70
C THR A 41 21.20 2.50 9.38
N THR A 42 22.08 3.13 8.58
CA THR A 42 23.35 3.71 9.03
C THR A 42 23.22 5.05 9.74
N ASP A 43 22.08 5.74 9.61
CA ASP A 43 21.84 7.02 10.29
C ASP A 43 20.55 6.98 11.12
N ILE A 44 19.39 6.79 10.48
CA ILE A 44 18.09 6.86 11.17
C ILE A 44 17.95 5.75 12.23
N MET A 45 18.09 4.47 11.84
CA MET A 45 17.93 3.35 12.77
C MET A 45 19.08 3.31 13.80
N ALA A 46 20.31 3.61 13.38
CA ALA A 46 21.47 3.64 14.25
C ALA A 46 21.31 4.65 15.40
N GLU A 47 21.06 5.92 15.11
CA GLU A 47 20.94 6.95 16.16
C GLU A 47 19.72 6.71 17.04
N ARG A 48 18.58 6.35 16.44
CA ARG A 48 17.37 6.02 17.20
C ARG A 48 17.56 4.83 18.13
N SER A 49 18.27 3.79 17.69
CA SER A 49 18.55 2.63 18.55
C SER A 49 19.48 2.98 19.71
N MET A 50 20.41 3.93 19.52
CA MET A 50 21.24 4.47 20.61
C MET A 50 20.37 5.21 21.63
N GLU A 51 19.50 6.11 21.19
CA GLU A 51 18.56 6.83 22.08
C GLU A 51 17.70 5.86 22.89
N ILE A 52 17.17 4.83 22.25
CA ILE A 52 16.36 3.78 22.90
C ILE A 52 17.19 3.02 23.95
N CYS A 53 18.47 2.76 23.69
CA CYS A 53 19.36 2.16 24.69
C CYS A 53 19.56 3.10 25.88
N TYR A 54 19.79 4.39 25.65
CA TYR A 54 19.96 5.39 26.71
C TYR A 54 18.70 5.55 27.57
N ASP A 55 17.53 5.50 26.94
CA ASP A 55 16.23 5.71 27.60
C ASP A 55 15.72 4.45 28.34
N MET A 56 16.12 3.25 27.89
CA MET A 56 15.75 1.97 28.52
C MET A 56 16.97 1.11 28.90
N PRO A 57 17.84 1.56 29.84
CA PRO A 57 19.05 0.85 30.20
C PRO A 57 18.77 -0.54 30.80
N GLY A 58 19.41 -1.56 30.23
CA GLY A 58 19.25 -2.95 30.65
C GLY A 58 18.16 -3.72 29.90
N ALA A 59 17.42 -3.10 28.99
CA ALA A 59 16.32 -3.72 28.24
C ALA A 59 16.77 -4.73 27.18
N GLN A 60 15.86 -5.62 26.78
CA GLN A 60 16.04 -6.56 25.67
C GLN A 60 15.24 -6.09 24.45
N PHE A 61 15.89 -6.07 23.30
CA PHE A 61 15.33 -5.66 22.02
C PHE A 61 15.38 -6.82 21.02
N ALA A 62 14.39 -6.87 20.14
CA ALA A 62 14.42 -7.77 18.99
C ALA A 62 14.93 -6.99 17.78
N LEU A 63 15.97 -7.51 17.10
CA LEU A 63 16.38 -7.06 15.78
C LEU A 63 15.97 -8.14 14.78
N THR A 64 15.03 -7.82 13.90
CA THR A 64 14.41 -8.78 12.99
C THR A 64 14.80 -8.58 11.52
N ALA A 65 14.97 -9.70 10.82
CA ALA A 65 15.15 -9.77 9.38
C ALA A 65 14.42 -11.01 8.80
N ASP A 66 14.32 -11.08 7.49
CA ASP A 66 13.74 -12.20 6.73
C ASP A 66 14.50 -13.51 7.00
N THR A 67 15.83 -13.47 6.93
CA THR A 67 16.72 -14.61 7.13
C THR A 67 17.85 -14.27 8.10
N TYR A 68 18.38 -15.28 8.78
CA TYR A 68 19.54 -15.09 9.66
C TYR A 68 20.78 -14.60 8.88
N MET A 69 20.93 -15.03 7.63
CA MET A 69 22.05 -14.63 6.78
C MET A 69 21.99 -13.16 6.37
N ASN A 70 20.81 -12.65 5.99
CA ASN A 70 20.64 -11.22 5.69
C ASN A 70 20.93 -10.36 6.93
N LEU A 71 20.45 -10.80 8.10
CA LEU A 71 20.68 -10.12 9.36
C LEU A 71 22.18 -9.93 9.66
N ILE A 72 22.98 -11.00 9.53
CA ILE A 72 24.41 -10.96 9.87
C ILE A 72 25.26 -10.30 8.77
N LYS A 73 24.89 -10.44 7.50
CA LYS A 73 25.69 -9.91 6.38
C LYS A 73 25.41 -8.44 6.07
N ASN A 74 24.16 -7.99 6.24
CA ASN A 74 23.73 -6.69 5.76
C ASN A 74 23.24 -5.80 6.91
N VAL A 75 22.22 -6.24 7.66
CA VAL A 75 21.54 -5.40 8.67
C VAL A 75 22.45 -5.04 9.85
N VAL A 76 23.07 -6.04 10.49
CA VAL A 76 23.94 -5.81 11.66
C VAL A 76 25.17 -5.00 11.28
N PRO A 77 25.94 -5.34 10.23
CA PRO A 77 27.10 -4.53 9.84
C PRO A 77 26.74 -3.06 9.56
N ALA A 78 25.65 -2.80 8.84
CA ALA A 78 25.19 -1.43 8.56
C ALA A 78 24.79 -0.67 9.84
N LEU A 79 24.12 -1.35 10.78
CA LEU A 79 23.78 -0.76 12.08
C LEU A 79 25.04 -0.41 12.89
N LEU A 80 26.01 -1.32 12.96
CA LEU A 80 27.27 -1.10 13.67
C LEU A 80 28.11 0.00 13.03
N GLU A 81 28.13 0.08 11.71
CA GLU A 81 28.77 1.19 11.00
C GLU A 81 28.15 2.53 11.41
N GLY A 82 26.83 2.61 11.46
CA GLY A 82 26.12 3.80 11.94
C GLY A 82 26.48 4.17 13.38
N TRP A 83 26.52 3.19 14.28
CA TRP A 83 26.97 3.38 15.66
C TRP A 83 28.41 3.90 15.74
N ASN A 84 29.33 3.33 14.95
CA ASN A 84 30.71 3.77 14.90
C ASN A 84 30.84 5.21 14.41
N ARG A 85 30.10 5.59 13.37
CA ARG A 85 30.03 6.98 12.89
C ARG A 85 29.51 7.96 13.94
N LYS A 86 28.67 7.49 14.88
CA LYS A 86 28.10 8.29 15.98
C LYS A 86 28.92 8.21 17.28
N GLY A 87 30.07 7.52 17.27
CA GLY A 87 31.04 7.48 18.37
C GLY A 87 30.99 6.25 19.27
N TRP A 88 30.10 5.29 19.02
CA TRP A 88 30.18 3.99 19.70
C TRP A 88 31.35 3.17 19.16
N ILE A 89 31.92 2.31 19.99
CA ILE A 89 33.17 1.58 19.69
C ILE A 89 33.01 0.16 20.22
N GLU A 90 33.35 -0.84 19.40
CA GLU A 90 33.33 -2.24 19.84
C GLU A 90 34.31 -2.46 21.01
N GLY A 91 33.87 -3.20 22.03
CA GLY A 91 34.63 -3.49 23.24
C GLY A 91 34.48 -2.44 24.35
N ILE A 92 34.09 -1.21 24.01
CA ILE A 92 33.78 -0.14 24.97
C ILE A 92 32.26 0.02 25.12
N HIS A 93 31.56 0.18 24.01
CA HIS A 93 30.13 0.47 23.98
C HIS A 93 29.30 -0.78 23.65
N TYR A 94 29.78 -1.64 22.76
CA TYR A 94 29.06 -2.86 22.40
C TYR A 94 29.99 -4.03 22.11
N VAL A 95 29.47 -5.25 22.19
CA VAL A 95 30.12 -6.46 21.67
C VAL A 95 29.10 -7.35 20.96
N VAL A 96 29.54 -8.07 19.94
CA VAL A 96 28.68 -8.90 19.08
C VAL A 96 29.04 -10.37 19.22
N ASN A 97 28.03 -11.24 19.33
CA ASN A 97 28.17 -12.71 19.36
C ASN A 97 29.14 -13.26 20.42
N LYS A 98 29.40 -12.51 21.49
CA LYS A 98 30.31 -12.92 22.57
C LYS A 98 29.85 -12.37 23.91
N ARG A 99 30.33 -13.00 24.98
CA ARG A 99 30.01 -12.58 26.34
C ARG A 99 30.52 -11.14 26.57
N PRO A 100 29.70 -10.25 27.16
CA PRO A 100 30.12 -8.88 27.45
C PRO A 100 31.28 -8.84 28.45
N PRO A 101 32.18 -7.85 28.33
CA PRO A 101 33.21 -7.58 29.33
C PRO A 101 32.61 -7.38 30.72
N ALA A 102 33.39 -7.67 31.77
CA ALA A 102 32.93 -7.58 33.16
C ALA A 102 32.48 -6.16 33.58
N HIS A 103 32.96 -5.12 32.90
CA HIS A 103 32.61 -3.72 33.19
C HIS A 103 31.25 -3.29 32.59
N PHE A 104 30.64 -4.11 31.72
CA PHE A 104 29.30 -3.84 31.21
C PHE A 104 28.27 -4.05 32.32
N LYS A 105 27.24 -3.20 32.36
CA LYS A 105 26.10 -3.41 33.26
C LYS A 105 25.35 -4.69 32.85
N LYS A 106 24.72 -5.34 33.82
CA LYS A 106 23.96 -6.57 33.58
C LYS A 106 22.57 -6.25 32.98
N PRO A 107 22.06 -7.08 32.06
CA PRO A 107 20.70 -6.95 31.56
C PRO A 107 19.66 -7.20 32.67
N TYR A 108 18.45 -6.67 32.49
CA TYR A 108 17.37 -6.84 33.48
C TYR A 108 16.97 -8.32 33.65
N LYS A 109 16.95 -9.07 32.56
CA LYS A 109 16.71 -10.51 32.52
C LYS A 109 18.04 -11.23 32.25
N PRO A 110 18.41 -12.25 33.05
CA PRO A 110 19.60 -13.05 32.79
C PRO A 110 19.61 -13.65 31.38
N ILE A 111 20.80 -13.69 30.78
CA ILE A 111 21.03 -14.30 29.46
C ILE A 111 21.98 -15.46 29.63
N HIS A 112 21.54 -16.63 29.15
CA HIS A 112 22.32 -17.86 29.20
C HIS A 112 23.34 -17.93 28.06
N GLU A 113 22.93 -17.56 26.84
CA GLU A 113 23.76 -17.59 25.64
C GLU A 113 23.84 -16.21 25.00
N PHE A 114 25.06 -15.76 24.74
CA PHE A 114 25.34 -14.48 24.07
C PHE A 114 25.57 -14.63 22.56
N VAL A 115 25.45 -15.86 22.04
CA VAL A 115 25.45 -16.13 20.61
C VAL A 115 24.18 -15.52 20.01
N HIS A 116 24.29 -14.91 18.83
CA HIS A 116 23.20 -14.22 18.14
C HIS A 116 22.67 -12.99 18.90
N THR A 117 23.55 -12.29 19.63
CA THR A 117 23.19 -11.06 20.33
C THR A 117 24.23 -9.96 20.15
N ILE A 118 23.79 -8.72 20.36
CA ILE A 118 24.65 -7.56 20.61
C ILE A 118 24.44 -7.15 22.05
N SER A 119 25.51 -7.11 22.84
CA SER A 119 25.50 -6.61 24.21
C SER A 119 26.01 -5.18 24.27
N ILE A 120 25.28 -4.31 24.97
CA ILE A 120 25.61 -2.88 25.13
C ILE A 120 26.13 -2.63 26.55
N TYR A 121 27.04 -1.67 26.69
CA TYR A 121 27.70 -1.32 27.96
C TYR A 121 26.74 -0.97 29.11
N ASN A 122 25.56 -0.46 28.79
CA ASN A 122 24.51 -0.12 29.75
C ASN A 122 23.59 -1.30 30.11
N GLY A 123 23.92 -2.51 29.65
CA GLY A 123 23.19 -3.75 29.88
C GLY A 123 22.07 -4.02 28.89
N CYS A 124 21.82 -3.14 27.92
CA CYS A 124 20.88 -3.43 26.84
C CYS A 124 21.38 -4.58 25.96
N ILE A 125 20.44 -5.34 25.40
CA ILE A 125 20.74 -6.50 24.56
C ILE A 125 19.85 -6.47 23.32
N PHE A 126 20.45 -6.57 22.14
CA PHE A 126 19.72 -6.87 20.91
C PHE A 126 19.81 -8.37 20.64
N LYS A 127 18.68 -9.04 20.50
CA LYS A 127 18.59 -10.45 20.08
C LYS A 127 18.25 -10.51 18.61
N PHE A 128 18.94 -11.38 17.87
CA PHE A 128 18.69 -11.57 16.45
C PHE A 128 17.53 -12.52 16.21
N ILE A 129 16.51 -12.04 15.49
CA ILE A 129 15.28 -12.77 15.22
C ILE A 129 15.09 -12.90 13.72
N SER A 130 15.10 -14.13 13.22
CA SER A 130 14.97 -14.41 11.80
C SER A 130 13.65 -15.12 11.50
N GLN A 131 12.98 -14.73 10.41
CA GLN A 131 11.67 -15.28 10.05
C GLN A 131 11.73 -16.67 9.39
N ASP A 132 12.91 -17.09 8.93
CA ASP A 132 13.22 -18.47 8.52
C ASP A 132 13.44 -19.41 9.72
N ARG A 133 13.67 -18.87 10.93
CA ARG A 133 13.79 -19.62 12.20
C ARG A 133 12.89 -19.05 13.31
N PRO A 134 11.55 -19.11 13.14
CA PRO A 134 10.60 -18.41 14.01
C PRO A 134 10.55 -18.93 15.46
N SER A 135 11.04 -20.14 15.74
CA SER A 135 11.07 -20.73 17.08
C SER A 135 11.93 -19.94 18.07
N VAL A 136 12.96 -19.22 17.59
CA VAL A 136 13.93 -18.51 18.43
C VAL A 136 13.32 -17.26 19.08
N GLY A 137 12.29 -16.66 18.49
CA GLY A 137 11.74 -15.38 18.95
C GLY A 137 10.54 -15.45 19.90
N ALA A 138 9.84 -16.58 19.98
CA ALA A 138 8.53 -16.64 20.64
C ALA A 138 8.57 -16.72 22.18
N GLY A 139 9.71 -17.08 22.78
CA GLY A 139 9.84 -17.36 24.22
C GLY A 139 10.38 -16.21 25.08
N ASP A 140 10.73 -15.08 24.49
CA ASP A 140 11.38 -13.97 25.19
C ASP A 140 10.48 -12.76 25.44
N SER A 141 10.97 -11.79 26.20
CA SER A 141 10.26 -10.53 26.46
C SER A 141 11.03 -9.34 25.91
N TYR A 142 10.54 -8.76 24.81
CA TYR A 142 11.16 -7.61 24.15
C TYR A 142 10.49 -6.30 24.56
N GLN A 143 11.28 -5.24 24.73
CA GLN A 143 10.83 -3.89 25.07
C GLN A 143 10.76 -2.97 23.85
N HIS A 144 11.42 -3.33 22.75
CA HIS A 144 11.32 -2.65 21.47
C HIS A 144 11.68 -3.63 20.34
N VAL A 145 11.07 -3.46 19.17
CA VAL A 145 11.35 -4.27 17.97
C VAL A 145 11.91 -3.39 16.88
N PHE A 146 13.06 -3.78 16.34
CA PHE A 146 13.72 -3.16 15.21
C PHE A 146 13.66 -4.09 14.01
N GLY A 147 13.40 -3.56 12.83
CA GLY A 147 13.56 -4.30 11.58
C GLY A 147 14.01 -3.39 10.46
N ASP A 148 14.85 -3.92 9.60
CA ASP A 148 15.27 -3.27 8.36
C ASP A 148 14.81 -4.11 7.17
N GLU A 149 14.78 -3.50 5.99
CA GLU A 149 14.22 -4.11 4.77
C GLU A 149 12.83 -4.72 5.01
N GLY A 150 11.94 -3.93 5.64
CA GLY A 150 10.62 -4.39 6.06
C GLY A 150 9.77 -5.03 4.95
N LYS A 151 10.03 -4.72 3.68
CA LYS A 151 9.40 -5.35 2.52
C LYS A 151 9.67 -6.85 2.37
N TYR A 152 10.76 -7.38 2.93
CA TYR A 152 11.02 -8.83 2.94
C TYR A 152 10.40 -9.54 4.16
N LEU A 153 9.85 -8.78 5.10
CA LEU A 153 9.24 -9.32 6.32
C LEU A 153 7.78 -9.68 6.06
N ASP A 154 7.43 -10.95 6.29
CA ASP A 154 6.04 -11.38 6.32
C ASP A 154 5.37 -10.84 7.59
N LYS A 155 4.29 -10.09 7.41
CA LYS A 155 3.56 -9.45 8.51
C LYS A 155 2.96 -10.45 9.49
N LYS A 156 2.42 -11.58 9.01
CA LYS A 156 1.84 -12.62 9.88
C LYS A 156 2.91 -13.29 10.73
N LYS A 157 4.12 -13.47 10.20
CA LYS A 157 5.26 -13.97 10.99
C LYS A 157 5.73 -12.93 12.00
N LEU A 158 5.77 -11.65 11.60
CA LEU A 158 6.13 -10.56 12.50
C LEU A 158 5.15 -10.41 13.66
N ASP A 159 3.85 -10.53 13.40
CA ASP A 159 2.80 -10.40 14.42
C ASP A 159 2.85 -11.53 15.46
N LYS A 160 3.52 -12.65 15.17
CA LYS A 160 3.80 -13.70 16.17
C LYS A 160 4.87 -13.28 17.18
N LEU A 161 5.60 -12.19 16.95
CA LEU A 161 6.51 -11.57 17.94
C LEU A 161 5.76 -10.61 18.88
N THR A 162 4.53 -10.21 18.56
CA THR A 162 3.71 -9.33 19.40
C THR A 162 3.41 -9.95 20.78
N PRO A 163 3.10 -11.26 20.91
CA PRO A 163 3.02 -11.93 22.21
C PRO A 163 4.35 -11.98 22.98
N ALA A 164 5.50 -11.83 22.34
CA ALA A 164 6.81 -11.73 23.00
C ALA A 164 7.09 -10.29 23.47
N SER A 165 6.38 -9.29 22.95
CA SER A 165 6.43 -7.90 23.43
C SER A 165 5.53 -7.70 24.66
N ARG A 166 5.59 -8.62 25.64
CA ARG A 166 4.75 -8.63 26.85
C ARG A 166 5.14 -7.62 27.92
N GLY A 167 6.21 -6.84 27.71
CA GLY A 167 6.58 -5.82 28.67
C GLY A 167 6.84 -6.38 30.06
N GLY A 168 7.68 -7.42 30.14
CA GLY A 168 7.91 -8.20 31.37
C GLY A 168 8.39 -7.40 32.59
N ASP A 169 8.69 -6.11 32.43
CA ASP A 169 8.98 -5.19 33.52
C ASP A 169 8.40 -3.79 33.26
N PHE A 170 7.07 -3.68 33.30
CA PHE A 170 6.34 -2.41 33.17
C PHE A 170 6.85 -1.36 34.16
N VAL A 171 7.17 -1.76 35.39
CA VAL A 171 7.62 -0.83 36.44
C VAL A 171 8.91 -0.13 36.03
N ARG A 172 9.82 -0.86 35.37
CA ARG A 172 11.14 -0.33 34.99
C ARG A 172 11.13 0.53 33.74
N PHE A 173 10.34 0.17 32.72
CA PHE A 173 10.47 0.79 31.40
C PHE A 173 9.25 1.62 30.96
N SER A 174 8.10 1.55 31.64
CA SER A 174 6.86 2.23 31.21
C SER A 174 6.94 3.76 31.13
N ARG A 175 7.97 4.38 31.73
CA ARG A 175 8.20 5.83 31.62
C ARG A 175 8.72 6.22 30.24
N SER A 176 9.46 5.32 29.58
CA SER A 176 9.96 5.52 28.22
C SER A 176 8.82 5.68 27.21
N PRO A 177 8.89 6.66 26.29
CA PRO A 177 7.96 6.72 25.16
C PRO A 177 8.21 5.61 24.13
N TYR A 178 9.39 5.00 24.12
CA TYR A 178 9.78 3.94 23.18
C TYR A 178 9.38 2.53 23.66
N TYR A 179 8.92 2.40 24.89
CA TYR A 179 8.54 1.12 25.48
C TYR A 179 7.39 0.45 24.72
N LEU A 180 7.59 -0.82 24.35
CA LEU A 180 6.68 -1.60 23.47
C LEU A 180 6.46 -0.95 22.11
N GLY A 181 7.46 -0.18 21.65
CA GLY A 181 7.47 0.47 20.36
C GLY A 181 8.11 -0.38 19.27
N HIS A 182 7.99 0.09 18.03
CA HIS A 182 8.61 -0.50 16.86
C HIS A 182 9.41 0.54 16.08
N THR A 183 10.46 0.07 15.41
CA THR A 183 11.25 0.85 14.45
C THR A 183 11.48 0.00 13.21
N PHE A 184 10.82 0.36 12.11
CA PHE A 184 10.95 -0.33 10.83
C PHE A 184 11.35 0.63 9.73
N THR A 185 12.36 0.24 8.96
CA THR A 185 12.82 0.93 7.77
C THR A 185 12.76 0.00 6.57
N SER A 186 12.41 0.54 5.39
CA SER A 186 12.42 -0.19 4.12
C SER A 186 12.56 0.79 2.96
N ASP A 187 12.91 0.32 1.78
CA ASP A 187 12.54 0.95 0.51
C ASP A 187 11.12 0.53 0.10
N MET A 188 10.59 1.13 -0.97
CA MET A 188 9.23 0.85 -1.45
C MET A 188 9.12 -0.61 -1.91
N ALA A 189 8.09 -1.30 -1.42
CA ALA A 189 7.85 -2.69 -1.77
C ALA A 189 7.24 -2.81 -3.18
N ASN A 190 7.67 -3.84 -3.90
CA ASN A 190 7.12 -4.29 -5.16
C ASN A 190 6.46 -5.66 -5.01
N PRO A 191 5.12 -5.70 -4.83
CA PRO A 191 4.38 -6.96 -4.73
C PRO A 191 4.57 -7.91 -5.91
N SER A 192 4.86 -7.39 -7.12
CA SER A 192 5.12 -8.22 -8.31
C SER A 192 6.40 -9.05 -8.17
N HIS A 193 7.34 -8.64 -7.32
CA HIS A 193 8.55 -9.39 -7.01
C HIS A 193 8.40 -10.28 -5.76
N GLY A 194 7.17 -10.44 -5.24
CA GLY A 194 6.91 -11.20 -4.02
C GLY A 194 7.22 -10.44 -2.73
N GLU A 195 7.47 -9.14 -2.80
CA GLU A 195 7.72 -8.29 -1.63
C GLU A 195 6.40 -7.92 -0.91
N HIS A 196 6.49 -7.61 0.39
CA HIS A 196 5.36 -7.35 1.26
C HIS A 196 5.16 -5.84 1.50
N ASP A 197 3.97 -5.32 1.16
CA ASP A 197 3.58 -3.91 1.25
C ASP A 197 2.99 -3.49 2.61
N TRP A 198 3.12 -4.33 3.65
CA TRP A 198 2.40 -4.18 4.92
C TRP A 198 2.74 -2.89 5.68
N MET A 199 3.92 -2.31 5.47
CA MET A 199 4.32 -1.05 6.13
C MET A 199 3.43 0.10 5.71
N MET A 200 2.91 0.11 4.47
CA MET A 200 1.97 1.12 4.00
C MET A 200 0.69 1.14 4.83
N ASP A 201 0.27 -0.01 5.36
CA ASP A 201 -0.94 -0.11 6.18
C ASP A 201 -0.77 0.56 7.55
N MET A 202 0.45 0.97 7.94
CA MET A 202 0.70 1.65 9.20
C MET A 202 0.27 3.12 9.18
N VAL A 203 0.08 3.71 7.99
CA VAL A 203 -0.41 5.10 7.84
C VAL A 203 -1.74 5.32 8.55
N LYS A 204 -2.61 4.30 8.59
CA LYS A 204 -3.94 4.38 9.22
C LYS A 204 -3.90 4.58 10.74
N TYR A 205 -2.76 4.31 11.37
CA TYR A 205 -2.57 4.47 12.81
C TYR A 205 -1.93 5.82 13.17
N MET A 206 -1.40 6.56 12.19
CA MET A 206 -0.82 7.87 12.39
C MET A 206 -1.92 8.90 12.61
N ASP A 207 -1.84 9.62 13.73
CA ASP A 207 -2.67 10.79 14.02
C ASP A 207 -1.87 12.07 13.70
N PRO A 208 -2.19 12.78 12.61
CA PRO A 208 -1.47 13.99 12.21
C PRO A 208 -1.46 15.08 13.29
N GLU A 209 -2.55 15.22 14.06
CA GLU A 209 -2.65 16.24 15.10
C GLU A 209 -1.76 15.90 16.29
N GLN A 210 -1.67 14.61 16.65
CA GLN A 210 -0.72 14.16 17.66
C GLN A 210 0.73 14.46 17.24
N ILE A 211 1.09 14.17 15.99
CA ILE A 211 2.46 14.39 15.47
C ILE A 211 2.78 15.88 15.43
N LYS A 212 1.84 16.72 15.00
CA LYS A 212 1.99 18.18 15.03
C LYS A 212 2.22 18.70 16.44
N LEU A 213 1.42 18.25 17.41
CA LEU A 213 1.59 18.61 18.82
C LEU A 213 2.96 18.18 19.36
N ILE A 214 3.43 16.98 18.99
CA ILE A 214 4.76 16.50 19.37
C ILE A 214 5.84 17.43 18.82
N LEU A 215 5.75 17.84 17.55
CA LEU A 215 6.71 18.76 16.93
C LEU A 215 6.70 20.14 17.59
N GLU A 216 5.54 20.71 17.89
CA GLU A 216 5.42 21.99 18.59
C GLU A 216 6.11 21.94 19.96
N VAL A 217 5.88 20.88 20.74
CA VAL A 217 6.56 20.68 22.02
C VAL A 217 8.07 20.42 21.84
N ALA A 218 8.47 19.72 20.79
CA ALA A 218 9.88 19.49 20.49
C ALA A 218 10.63 20.81 20.18
N TYR A 219 9.98 21.76 19.51
CA TYR A 219 10.53 23.10 19.29
C TYR A 219 10.74 23.86 20.60
N GLU A 220 9.77 23.83 21.52
CA GLU A 220 9.93 24.44 22.84
C GLU A 220 11.07 23.81 23.64
N VAL A 221 11.17 22.48 23.63
CA VAL A 221 12.28 21.75 24.27
C VAL A 221 13.62 22.15 23.65
N ASN A 222 13.69 22.29 22.33
CA ASN A 222 14.90 22.71 21.64
C ASN A 222 15.30 24.14 22.02
N ASP A 223 14.35 25.07 22.07
CA ASP A 223 14.62 26.46 22.45
C ASP A 223 15.14 26.58 23.90
N ILE A 224 14.61 25.77 24.83
CA ILE A 224 15.12 25.71 26.21
C ILE A 224 16.54 25.13 26.26
N ARG A 225 16.87 24.12 25.43
CA ARG A 225 18.24 23.58 25.35
C ARG A 225 19.23 24.64 24.85
N ILE A 226 18.82 25.43 23.87
CA ILE A 226 19.61 26.55 23.36
C ILE A 226 19.81 27.61 24.46
N GLU A 227 18.77 27.92 25.23
CA GLU A 227 18.85 28.83 26.37
C GLU A 227 19.87 28.36 27.41
N ILE A 228 19.78 27.09 27.84
CA ILE A 228 20.73 26.49 28.80
C ILE A 228 22.16 26.66 28.29
N GLN A 229 22.41 26.31 27.03
CA GLN A 229 23.75 26.40 26.47
C GLN A 229 24.29 27.84 26.41
N ASN A 230 23.44 28.82 26.05
CA ASN A 230 23.83 30.22 26.05
C ASN A 230 24.16 30.70 27.46
N LEU A 231 23.37 30.30 28.47
CA LEU A 231 23.66 30.61 29.88
C LEU A 231 24.99 30.00 30.33
N GLU A 232 25.31 28.76 29.96
CA GLU A 232 26.60 28.11 30.24
C GLU A 232 27.77 28.82 29.56
N ALA A 233 27.58 29.32 28.34
CA ALA A 233 28.60 30.08 27.63
C ALA A 233 28.86 31.44 28.31
N GLU A 234 27.81 32.06 28.86
CA GLU A 234 27.88 33.33 29.60
C GLU A 234 28.31 33.15 31.07
N GLY A 235 28.51 31.92 31.55
CA GLY A 235 28.84 31.63 32.95
C GLY A 235 27.71 31.96 33.94
N LYS A 236 26.46 31.98 33.46
CA LYS A 236 25.26 32.24 34.26
C LYS A 236 24.65 30.94 34.78
N SER A 237 23.78 31.06 35.78
CA SER A 237 23.07 29.91 36.36
C SER A 237 22.03 29.34 35.39
N THR A 238 22.08 28.03 35.15
CA THR A 238 21.17 27.25 34.29
C THR A 238 19.97 26.66 35.04
N LEU A 239 19.97 26.72 36.38
CA LEU A 239 19.07 25.95 37.24
C LEU A 239 17.57 26.15 36.94
N LEU A 240 17.15 27.36 36.57
CA LEU A 240 15.76 27.64 36.22
C LEU A 240 15.38 27.02 34.87
N ALA A 241 16.25 27.15 33.88
CA ALA A 241 16.05 26.60 32.55
C ALA A 241 16.08 25.06 32.57
N GLU A 242 16.95 24.45 33.39
CA GLU A 242 16.97 22.99 33.62
C GLU A 242 15.68 22.47 34.24
N LYS A 243 15.13 23.15 35.26
CA LYS A 243 13.82 22.80 35.84
C LYS A 243 12.69 22.95 34.83
N ASN A 244 12.74 23.98 33.99
CA ASN A 244 11.78 24.16 32.92
C ASN A 244 11.89 23.03 31.88
N LEU A 245 13.11 22.66 31.50
CA LEU A 245 13.40 21.54 30.59
C LEU A 245 12.83 20.23 31.14
N GLU A 246 13.04 19.91 32.42
CA GLU A 246 12.50 18.71 33.05
C GLU A 246 10.97 18.65 32.91
N ARG A 247 10.28 19.75 33.22
CA ARG A 247 8.81 19.86 33.08
C ARG A 247 8.34 19.67 31.64
N TRP A 248 9.04 20.24 30.66
CA TRP A 248 8.71 20.09 29.25
C TRP A 248 9.03 18.69 28.73
N MET A 249 10.11 18.07 29.19
CA MET A 249 10.46 16.68 28.87
C MET A 249 9.41 15.70 29.38
N GLU A 250 8.83 15.92 30.56
CA GLU A 250 7.71 15.10 31.05
C GLU A 250 6.48 15.19 30.13
N ARG A 251 6.13 16.41 29.69
CA ARG A 251 5.02 16.64 28.75
C ARG A 251 5.29 15.99 27.41
N TYR A 252 6.50 16.17 26.89
CA TYR A 252 6.98 15.62 25.64
C TYR A 252 6.93 14.07 25.66
N ASN A 253 7.44 13.44 26.71
CA ASN A 253 7.35 11.98 26.88
C ASN A 253 5.91 11.49 26.97
N LYS A 254 5.01 12.25 27.60
CA LYS A 254 3.60 11.88 27.72
C LYS A 254 2.89 11.84 26.36
N ILE A 255 3.07 12.87 25.53
CA ILE A 255 2.39 12.96 24.23
C ILE A 255 2.96 12.01 23.17
N ARG A 256 4.24 11.64 23.30
CA ARG A 256 4.90 10.66 22.41
C ARG A 256 4.41 9.23 22.60
N LYS A 257 3.81 8.89 23.75
CA LYS A 257 3.27 7.55 23.97
C LYS A 257 2.13 7.25 23.00
N LYS A 258 2.12 6.01 22.50
CA LYS A 258 1.21 5.46 21.48
C LYS A 258 1.23 6.20 20.15
N SER A 259 2.21 7.07 19.91
CA SER A 259 2.33 7.77 18.62
C SER A 259 2.85 6.86 17.53
N TYR A 260 2.27 6.99 16.34
CA TYR A 260 2.72 6.36 15.11
C TYR A 260 3.23 7.43 14.17
N PHE A 261 4.48 7.30 13.73
CA PHE A 261 5.05 8.14 12.69
C PHE A 261 5.32 7.26 11.47
N PHE A 262 4.56 7.50 10.41
CA PHE A 262 4.71 6.86 9.11
C PHE A 262 5.08 7.92 8.08
N TYR A 263 6.14 7.66 7.30
CA TYR A 263 6.52 8.58 6.23
C TYR A 263 7.16 7.86 5.04
N VAL A 264 6.86 8.34 3.84
CA VAL A 264 7.46 7.88 2.57
C VAL A 264 8.30 9.03 2.01
N ALA A 265 9.57 8.77 1.72
CA ALA A 265 10.48 9.76 1.17
C ALA A 265 11.34 9.19 0.05
N SER A 266 11.67 10.01 -0.93
CA SER A 266 12.65 9.67 -1.96
C SER A 266 14.08 9.84 -1.43
N SER A 267 15.05 9.34 -2.17
CA SER A 267 16.47 9.54 -1.87
C SER A 267 16.91 11.01 -1.92
N PHE A 268 16.08 11.91 -2.47
CA PHE A 268 16.35 13.35 -2.49
C PHE A 268 16.45 13.99 -1.11
N ILE A 269 15.98 13.32 -0.05
CA ILE A 269 16.23 13.79 1.32
C ILE A 269 17.74 13.94 1.63
N ASN A 270 18.59 13.22 0.89
CA ASN A 270 20.04 13.23 1.01
C ASN A 270 20.73 13.75 -0.26
N VAL A 271 20.05 14.60 -1.06
CA VAL A 271 20.61 15.12 -2.32
C VAL A 271 21.96 15.81 -2.11
N ASP A 272 22.15 16.50 -0.99
CA ASP A 272 23.40 17.19 -0.64
C ASP A 272 24.59 16.23 -0.44
N ILE A 273 24.31 14.97 -0.08
CA ILE A 273 25.33 13.91 0.08
C ILE A 273 25.49 13.10 -1.19
N LEU A 274 24.37 12.69 -1.79
CA LEU A 274 24.37 11.79 -2.95
C LEU A 274 24.85 12.50 -4.21
N THR A 275 24.74 13.83 -4.28
CA THR A 275 24.97 14.67 -5.48
C THR A 275 23.98 14.36 -6.61
N LEU A 276 23.89 15.24 -7.61
CA LEU A 276 22.98 15.04 -8.74
C LEU A 276 23.42 13.85 -9.62
N ASP A 277 24.72 13.63 -9.75
CA ASP A 277 25.30 12.58 -10.61
C ASP A 277 24.83 11.18 -10.18
N PHE A 278 24.71 10.93 -8.86
CA PHE A 278 24.14 9.69 -8.36
C PHE A 278 22.75 9.40 -8.93
N PHE A 279 21.89 10.42 -9.06
CA PHE A 279 20.53 10.24 -9.59
C PHE A 279 20.55 10.01 -11.09
N VAL A 280 21.41 10.71 -11.83
CA VAL A 280 21.58 10.53 -13.28
C VAL A 280 22.11 9.13 -13.59
N ASP A 281 23.16 8.71 -12.89
CA ASP A 281 23.77 7.39 -13.05
C ASP A 281 22.82 6.27 -12.61
N SER A 282 22.09 6.47 -11.51
CA SER A 282 21.08 5.51 -11.05
C SER A 282 19.93 5.38 -12.04
N LEU A 283 19.49 6.47 -12.66
CA LEU A 283 18.46 6.44 -13.70
C LEU A 283 18.94 5.70 -14.94
N ALA A 284 20.19 5.95 -15.36
CA ALA A 284 20.80 5.25 -16.50
C ALA A 284 20.99 3.75 -16.24
N ALA A 285 21.37 3.37 -15.02
CA ALA A 285 21.65 1.99 -14.65
C ALA A 285 20.38 1.15 -14.37
N LEU A 286 19.39 1.73 -13.67
CA LEU A 286 18.18 1.02 -13.23
C LEU A 286 17.04 1.08 -14.27
N GLY A 287 17.04 2.08 -15.15
CA GLY A 287 15.89 2.41 -15.98
C GLY A 287 14.79 3.14 -15.19
N SER A 288 13.79 3.66 -15.91
CA SER A 288 12.78 4.56 -15.35
C SER A 288 11.88 3.91 -14.28
N GLU A 289 11.46 2.66 -14.48
CA GLU A 289 10.54 1.97 -13.56
C GLU A 289 11.18 1.62 -12.21
N GLU A 290 12.36 0.98 -12.23
CA GLU A 290 13.08 0.62 -11.01
C GLU A 290 13.64 1.87 -10.31
N PHE A 291 14.07 2.90 -11.05
CA PHE A 291 14.44 4.18 -10.46
C PHE A 291 13.27 4.85 -9.73
N SER A 292 12.09 4.89 -10.36
CA SER A 292 10.88 5.45 -9.76
C SER A 292 10.51 4.74 -8.46
N THR A 293 10.62 3.42 -8.41
CA THR A 293 10.27 2.64 -7.22
C THR A 293 11.36 2.69 -6.14
N SER A 294 12.60 2.38 -6.50
CA SER A 294 13.70 2.17 -5.53
C SER A 294 14.40 3.45 -5.08
N VAL A 295 14.36 4.52 -5.89
CA VAL A 295 15.01 5.81 -5.58
C VAL A 295 13.96 6.87 -5.23
N LEU A 296 12.88 6.98 -6.03
CA LEU A 296 11.84 7.98 -5.77
C LEU A 296 10.77 7.51 -4.77
N SER A 297 10.76 6.23 -4.41
CA SER A 297 9.75 5.63 -3.52
C SER A 297 8.33 5.73 -4.07
N ASN A 298 8.15 5.76 -5.39
CA ASN A 298 6.84 5.67 -6.01
C ASN A 298 6.34 4.21 -5.97
N LYS A 299 5.02 4.03 -5.95
CA LYS A 299 4.46 2.68 -6.03
C LYS A 299 4.82 2.05 -7.39
N PRO A 300 5.26 0.78 -7.40
CA PRO A 300 5.60 0.11 -8.65
C PRO A 300 4.36 -0.09 -9.49
N LYS A 301 4.54 0.00 -10.80
CA LYS A 301 3.54 -0.41 -11.80
C LYS A 301 3.94 -1.79 -12.32
N PRO A 302 2.98 -2.64 -12.72
CA PRO A 302 3.31 -3.85 -13.45
C PRO A 302 4.00 -3.45 -14.77
N PRO A 303 5.05 -4.16 -15.20
CA PRO A 303 5.65 -3.91 -16.52
C PRO A 303 4.60 -4.14 -17.60
N LYS A 304 4.59 -3.33 -18.66
CA LYS A 304 3.62 -3.44 -19.77
C LYS A 304 3.53 -4.85 -20.35
N THR A 305 4.66 -5.55 -20.44
CA THR A 305 4.78 -6.94 -20.93
C THR A 305 4.04 -7.97 -20.09
N SER A 306 3.70 -7.62 -18.84
CA SER A 306 2.94 -8.48 -17.94
C SER A 306 1.46 -8.16 -17.90
N LEU A 307 1.00 -7.07 -18.54
CA LEU A 307 -0.38 -6.61 -18.44
C LEU A 307 -1.34 -7.41 -19.31
N PHE A 308 -2.52 -7.70 -18.77
CA PHE A 308 -3.61 -8.36 -19.49
C PHE A 308 -4.34 -7.39 -20.43
N TYR A 309 -4.31 -6.08 -20.17
CA TYR A 309 -4.88 -5.04 -21.05
C TYR A 309 -3.81 -4.07 -21.54
N PRO A 310 -2.83 -4.51 -22.35
CA PRO A 310 -1.70 -3.67 -22.75
C PRO A 310 -2.10 -2.50 -23.68
N GLY A 311 -3.24 -2.60 -24.37
CA GLY A 311 -3.77 -1.53 -25.23
C GLY A 311 -4.46 -0.38 -24.50
N LEU A 312 -4.68 -0.49 -23.19
CA LEU A 312 -5.38 0.54 -22.42
C LEU A 312 -4.60 1.85 -22.44
N SER A 313 -5.20 2.89 -23.01
CA SER A 313 -4.58 4.20 -23.20
C SER A 313 -5.63 5.31 -23.09
N GLU A 314 -5.19 6.58 -23.12
CA GLU A 314 -6.11 7.74 -23.05
C GLU A 314 -7.15 7.75 -24.19
N ASN A 315 -6.87 7.11 -25.33
CA ASN A 315 -7.81 7.00 -26.45
C ASN A 315 -9.07 6.18 -26.11
N CYS A 316 -8.98 5.32 -25.09
CA CYS A 316 -10.11 4.56 -24.57
C CYS A 316 -10.90 5.34 -23.53
N LEU A 317 -10.47 6.54 -23.14
CA LEU A 317 -11.03 7.29 -22.02
C LEU A 317 -11.74 8.55 -22.51
N TYR A 318 -12.79 8.95 -21.80
CA TYR A 318 -13.38 10.27 -21.93
C TYR A 318 -13.50 10.95 -20.56
N THR A 319 -13.37 12.27 -20.55
CA THR A 319 -13.38 13.11 -19.35
C THR A 319 -14.52 14.12 -19.34
N ASP A 320 -15.28 14.23 -20.43
CA ASP A 320 -16.44 15.11 -20.56
C ASP A 320 -17.75 14.43 -20.10
N GLY A 321 -17.65 13.47 -19.17
CA GLY A 321 -18.75 12.59 -18.75
C GLY A 321 -19.87 13.29 -17.98
N TYR A 322 -19.59 14.41 -17.32
CA TYR A 322 -20.57 15.14 -16.51
C TYR A 322 -21.23 16.31 -17.28
N ILE A 323 -22.48 16.57 -16.92
CA ILE A 323 -23.23 17.78 -17.31
C ILE A 323 -23.21 18.74 -16.11
N TYR A 324 -22.42 19.80 -16.16
CA TYR A 324 -22.31 20.75 -15.04
C TYR A 324 -23.42 21.80 -15.12
N GLU A 325 -23.53 22.45 -16.28
CA GLU A 325 -24.26 23.71 -16.48
C GLU A 325 -25.78 23.58 -16.29
N SER A 326 -26.35 22.37 -16.41
CA SER A 326 -27.79 22.13 -16.31
C SER A 326 -28.16 21.03 -15.32
N HIS A 327 -27.21 20.55 -14.51
CA HIS A 327 -27.49 19.51 -13.51
C HIS A 327 -26.80 19.79 -12.18
N TYR A 328 -25.47 19.95 -12.18
CA TYR A 328 -24.71 20.06 -10.92
C TYR A 328 -24.51 21.50 -10.43
N ASP A 329 -24.42 22.49 -11.31
CA ASP A 329 -24.12 23.89 -10.92
C ASP A 329 -25.26 24.54 -10.09
N ASP A 330 -26.49 24.07 -10.28
CA ASP A 330 -27.68 24.54 -9.55
C ASP A 330 -27.90 23.79 -8.20
N MET A 331 -27.05 22.81 -7.85
CA MET A 331 -27.19 22.04 -6.60
C MET A 331 -26.41 22.68 -5.45
N ASP A 332 -27.00 22.65 -4.25
CA ASP A 332 -26.34 23.12 -3.04
C ASP A 332 -25.09 22.28 -2.70
N ILE A 333 -24.00 22.97 -2.38
CA ILE A 333 -22.74 22.35 -1.96
C ILE A 333 -22.98 21.48 -0.72
N GLY A 334 -22.73 20.17 -0.84
CA GLY A 334 -22.96 19.18 0.23
C GLY A 334 -24.27 18.40 0.10
N HIS A 335 -25.14 18.76 -0.84
CA HIS A 335 -26.43 18.09 -1.12
C HIS A 335 -26.56 17.62 -2.57
N VAL A 336 -25.44 17.34 -3.24
CA VAL A 336 -25.41 16.84 -4.61
C VAL A 336 -25.96 15.41 -4.66
N VAL A 337 -27.03 15.20 -5.44
CA VAL A 337 -27.60 13.88 -5.70
C VAL A 337 -27.08 13.39 -7.04
N GLU A 338 -26.23 12.36 -7.02
CA GLU A 338 -25.73 11.74 -8.24
C GLU A 338 -26.80 10.84 -8.88
N SER A 339 -27.05 11.03 -10.17
CA SER A 339 -27.92 10.17 -10.97
C SER A 339 -27.46 10.11 -12.42
N SER A 340 -28.04 9.19 -13.18
CA SER A 340 -27.79 9.03 -14.61
C SER A 340 -28.11 10.28 -15.45
N SER A 341 -28.99 11.18 -14.98
CA SER A 341 -29.29 12.45 -15.66
C SER A 341 -28.12 13.45 -15.65
N GLY A 342 -27.15 13.27 -14.74
CA GLY A 342 -25.91 14.03 -14.73
C GLY A 342 -24.85 13.51 -15.71
N LEU A 343 -25.09 12.36 -16.36
CA LEU A 343 -24.15 11.75 -17.30
C LEU A 343 -24.43 12.21 -18.73
N ARG A 344 -23.48 12.94 -19.34
CA ARG A 344 -23.57 13.51 -20.69
C ARG A 344 -23.85 12.46 -21.77
N HIS A 345 -23.24 11.29 -21.63
CA HIS A 345 -23.26 10.25 -22.65
C HIS A 345 -24.21 9.08 -22.33
N ALA A 346 -25.04 9.20 -21.28
CA ALA A 346 -26.10 8.24 -20.99
C ALA A 346 -27.40 8.71 -21.64
N ASP A 347 -27.83 8.05 -22.71
CA ASP A 347 -29.11 8.38 -23.34
C ASP A 347 -30.26 7.75 -22.52
N PRO A 348 -31.24 8.53 -22.03
CA PRO A 348 -32.33 8.02 -21.21
C PRO A 348 -33.38 7.19 -21.98
N TYR A 349 -33.35 7.20 -23.31
CA TYR A 349 -34.34 6.54 -24.17
C TYR A 349 -33.85 5.23 -24.79
N PHE A 350 -32.61 4.83 -24.51
CA PHE A 350 -32.04 3.58 -25.00
C PHE A 350 -31.75 2.63 -23.84
N ARG A 351 -31.99 1.34 -24.08
CA ARG A 351 -31.69 0.27 -23.13
C ARG A 351 -30.25 0.36 -22.61
N LEU A 352 -30.05 -0.12 -21.39
CA LEU A 352 -28.72 -0.27 -20.80
C LEU A 352 -28.18 -1.69 -20.97
N GLU A 353 -26.87 -1.81 -20.93
CA GLU A 353 -26.15 -3.06 -21.05
C GLU A 353 -25.25 -3.22 -19.82
N ALA A 354 -25.14 -4.43 -19.26
CA ALA A 354 -24.34 -4.63 -18.06
C ALA A 354 -23.57 -5.94 -18.04
N GLY A 355 -22.37 -5.90 -17.45
CA GLY A 355 -21.57 -7.07 -17.13
C GLY A 355 -21.49 -7.29 -15.63
N LEU A 356 -21.77 -8.51 -15.17
CA LEU A 356 -21.79 -8.88 -13.75
C LEU A 356 -20.75 -9.95 -13.43
N ASP A 357 -19.90 -9.66 -12.44
CA ASP A 357 -19.05 -10.64 -11.76
C ASP A 357 -19.47 -10.80 -10.30
N THR A 358 -19.52 -12.04 -9.81
CA THR A 358 -19.96 -12.38 -8.44
C THR A 358 -18.88 -13.15 -7.68
N GLY A 359 -17.66 -12.60 -7.67
CA GLY A 359 -16.51 -13.12 -6.91
C GLY A 359 -16.53 -12.73 -5.43
N ASN A 360 -15.35 -12.44 -4.87
CA ASN A 360 -15.22 -11.91 -3.49
C ASN A 360 -15.82 -10.49 -3.36
N MET A 361 -15.94 -9.78 -4.47
CA MET A 361 -16.64 -8.51 -4.65
C MET A 361 -17.68 -8.70 -5.74
N MET A 362 -18.93 -8.28 -5.50
CA MET A 362 -19.91 -8.22 -6.57
C MET A 362 -19.67 -6.95 -7.37
N SER A 363 -19.51 -7.10 -8.68
CA SER A 363 -19.05 -6.04 -9.57
C SER A 363 -20.01 -5.94 -10.75
N LEU A 364 -20.49 -4.73 -11.04
CA LEU A 364 -21.43 -4.47 -12.11
C LEU A 364 -20.92 -3.30 -12.94
N VAL A 365 -20.59 -3.54 -14.21
CA VAL A 365 -20.22 -2.50 -15.16
C VAL A 365 -21.43 -2.19 -16.02
N ILE A 366 -21.85 -0.93 -16.06
CA ILE A 366 -22.94 -0.45 -16.89
C ILE A 366 -22.39 0.30 -18.09
N GLY A 367 -22.90 -0.03 -19.26
CA GLY A 367 -22.59 0.68 -20.48
C GLY A 367 -23.78 0.81 -21.41
N GLN A 368 -23.55 1.53 -22.49
CA GLN A 368 -24.52 1.75 -23.55
C GLN A 368 -23.79 1.79 -24.88
N THR A 369 -24.22 0.95 -25.82
CA THR A 369 -23.69 0.91 -27.18
C THR A 369 -24.65 1.63 -28.12
N ILE A 370 -24.23 2.78 -28.66
CA ILE A 370 -25.02 3.57 -29.60
C ILE A 370 -24.18 3.82 -30.85
N GLY A 371 -24.69 3.37 -31.99
CA GLY A 371 -23.96 3.42 -33.26
C GLY A 371 -22.65 2.63 -33.17
N SER A 372 -21.54 3.27 -33.55
CA SER A 372 -20.20 2.67 -33.51
C SER A 372 -19.45 2.91 -32.20
N LYS A 373 -20.11 3.33 -31.12
CA LYS A 373 -19.48 3.65 -29.83
C LYS A 373 -20.05 2.79 -28.72
N ALA A 374 -19.19 2.03 -28.04
CA ALA A 374 -19.52 1.29 -26.82
C ALA A 374 -18.97 2.06 -25.62
N ARG A 375 -19.86 2.67 -24.83
CA ARG A 375 -19.46 3.49 -23.67
C ARG A 375 -19.69 2.74 -22.37
N ALA A 376 -18.66 2.64 -21.53
CA ALA A 376 -18.81 2.29 -20.12
C ALA A 376 -19.13 3.57 -19.33
N LEU A 377 -20.34 3.64 -18.79
CA LEU A 377 -20.93 4.86 -18.23
C LEU A 377 -20.72 4.97 -16.71
N LYS A 378 -20.91 3.85 -16.00
CA LYS A 378 -20.87 3.80 -14.53
C LYS A 378 -20.51 2.39 -14.09
N GLN A 379 -19.83 2.29 -12.95
CA GLN A 379 -19.59 1.03 -12.27
C GLN A 379 -20.35 1.00 -10.94
N PHE A 380 -20.73 -0.19 -10.49
CA PHE A 380 -21.18 -0.44 -9.11
C PHE A 380 -20.46 -1.64 -8.54
N TYR A 381 -20.30 -1.63 -7.22
CA TYR A 381 -19.79 -2.79 -6.50
C TYR A 381 -20.36 -2.88 -5.08
N THR A 382 -20.34 -4.10 -4.55
CA THR A 382 -20.60 -4.40 -3.14
C THR A 382 -19.59 -5.40 -2.61
N VAL A 383 -19.31 -5.28 -1.33
CA VAL A 383 -18.36 -6.09 -0.57
C VAL A 383 -19.01 -6.36 0.80
N SER A 384 -18.78 -7.55 1.35
CA SER A 384 -19.39 -7.97 2.62
C SER A 384 -19.24 -6.89 3.70
N PRO A 385 -20.32 -6.53 4.43
CA PRO A 385 -21.60 -7.25 4.57
C PRO A 385 -22.68 -6.91 3.52
N GLU A 386 -22.45 -5.94 2.62
CA GLU A 386 -23.37 -5.63 1.52
C GLU A 386 -23.42 -6.80 0.52
N TRP A 387 -24.57 -7.01 -0.08
CA TRP A 387 -24.84 -8.15 -0.97
C TRP A 387 -25.46 -7.72 -2.30
N ILE A 388 -26.14 -8.65 -2.98
CA ILE A 388 -26.65 -8.46 -4.34
C ILE A 388 -27.86 -7.53 -4.39
N GLU A 389 -28.65 -7.50 -3.30
CA GLU A 389 -29.78 -6.58 -3.16
C GLU A 389 -29.32 -5.13 -3.02
N ASP A 390 -28.24 -4.89 -2.27
CA ASP A 390 -27.64 -3.54 -2.14
C ASP A 390 -27.04 -3.07 -3.48
N LEU A 391 -26.47 -4.00 -4.26
CA LEU A 391 -25.95 -3.70 -5.60
C LEU A 391 -27.07 -3.30 -6.56
N ALA A 392 -28.18 -4.04 -6.54
CA ALA A 392 -29.36 -3.73 -7.34
C ALA A 392 -30.00 -2.39 -6.94
N GLU A 393 -30.07 -2.11 -5.64
CA GLU A 393 -30.59 -0.84 -5.12
C GLU A 393 -29.75 0.35 -5.61
N LYS A 394 -28.42 0.27 -5.51
CA LYS A 394 -27.50 1.29 -6.06
C LYS A 394 -27.76 1.55 -7.56
N PHE A 395 -27.95 0.48 -8.34
CA PHE A 395 -28.28 0.58 -9.76
C PHE A 395 -29.63 1.28 -9.99
N VAL A 396 -30.70 0.78 -9.34
CA VAL A 396 -32.06 1.29 -9.52
C VAL A 396 -32.17 2.76 -9.09
N THR A 397 -31.53 3.14 -7.99
CA THR A 397 -31.52 4.52 -7.50
C THR A 397 -30.78 5.45 -8.45
N PHE A 398 -29.59 5.06 -8.92
CA PHE A 398 -28.79 5.92 -9.80
C PHE A 398 -29.43 6.10 -11.19
N PHE A 399 -29.99 5.02 -11.74
CA PHE A 399 -30.66 5.02 -13.05
C PHE A 399 -32.17 5.26 -12.95
N GLU A 400 -32.69 5.77 -11.84
CA GLU A 400 -34.11 6.10 -11.70
C GLU A 400 -34.65 7.02 -12.83
N PRO A 401 -33.89 8.04 -13.28
CA PRO A 401 -34.33 8.94 -14.36
C PRO A 401 -34.40 8.31 -15.77
N GLN A 402 -33.94 7.07 -15.94
CA GLN A 402 -34.02 6.39 -17.24
C GLN A 402 -35.48 6.18 -17.66
N VAL A 403 -35.77 6.54 -18.92
CA VAL A 403 -37.09 6.36 -19.52
C VAL A 403 -37.23 4.92 -20.01
N GLU A 404 -36.23 4.44 -20.74
CA GLU A 404 -36.18 3.05 -21.20
C GLU A 404 -35.60 2.14 -20.10
N LYS A 405 -36.48 1.47 -19.36
CA LYS A 405 -36.10 0.62 -18.22
C LYS A 405 -35.85 -0.84 -18.62
N GLU A 406 -35.15 -1.05 -19.73
CA GLU A 406 -34.66 -2.36 -20.15
C GLU A 406 -33.14 -2.49 -19.90
N LEU A 407 -32.73 -3.62 -19.31
CA LEU A 407 -31.33 -3.93 -19.01
C LEU A 407 -30.93 -5.29 -19.61
N ASP A 408 -29.99 -5.28 -20.54
CA ASP A 408 -29.37 -6.49 -21.10
C ASP A 408 -28.16 -6.88 -20.22
N LEU A 409 -28.33 -7.96 -19.44
CA LEU A 409 -27.36 -8.40 -18.42
C LEU A 409 -26.56 -9.64 -18.88
N TYR A 410 -25.24 -9.49 -18.88
CA TYR A 410 -24.24 -10.51 -19.20
C TYR A 410 -23.50 -10.94 -17.93
N TYR A 411 -23.26 -12.24 -17.76
CA TYR A 411 -22.72 -12.82 -16.53
C TYR A 411 -22.03 -14.17 -16.76
N ASP A 412 -21.30 -14.66 -15.75
CA ASP A 412 -20.64 -15.98 -15.79
C ASP A 412 -21.65 -17.15 -15.77
N ARG A 413 -21.63 -17.99 -16.81
CA ARG A 413 -22.42 -19.23 -16.84
C ARG A 413 -21.83 -20.34 -15.96
N SER A 414 -20.50 -20.42 -15.85
CA SER A 414 -19.81 -21.54 -15.22
C SER A 414 -20.08 -21.63 -13.71
N ALA A 415 -20.32 -20.48 -13.06
CA ALA A 415 -20.76 -20.40 -11.68
C ALA A 415 -22.18 -20.96 -11.44
N ASN A 416 -23.02 -21.07 -12.48
CA ASN A 416 -24.45 -21.44 -12.38
C ASN A 416 -24.76 -22.91 -12.76
N ASN A 417 -23.79 -23.72 -13.21
CA ASN A 417 -24.03 -25.09 -13.72
C ASN A 417 -23.78 -26.24 -12.72
N TYR A 418 -23.24 -26.00 -11.51
CA TYR A 418 -23.05 -27.06 -10.50
C TYR A 418 -24.25 -27.18 -9.54
N SER A 419 -25.22 -28.00 -9.96
CA SER A 419 -26.51 -28.29 -9.31
C SER A 419 -26.47 -29.00 -7.94
N LYS A 420 -25.35 -28.95 -7.20
CA LYS A 420 -25.25 -29.62 -5.88
C LYS A 420 -25.04 -28.70 -4.68
N SER A 421 -24.77 -27.42 -4.90
CA SER A 421 -24.86 -26.34 -3.90
C SER A 421 -24.40 -25.06 -4.60
N LYS A 422 -25.27 -24.06 -4.82
CA LYS A 422 -24.96 -22.60 -4.86
C LYS A 422 -26.06 -21.79 -5.54
N LYS A 423 -26.31 -20.62 -4.96
CA LYS A 423 -27.30 -19.59 -5.28
C LYS A 423 -27.21 -19.12 -6.75
N ASP A 424 -28.34 -19.10 -7.47
CA ASP A 424 -28.45 -18.47 -8.80
C ASP A 424 -28.40 -16.95 -8.67
N PHE A 425 -27.19 -16.39 -8.74
CA PHE A 425 -26.95 -14.96 -8.54
C PHE A 425 -27.53 -14.10 -9.66
N ALA A 426 -27.49 -14.58 -10.91
CA ALA A 426 -28.05 -13.86 -12.05
C ALA A 426 -29.57 -13.72 -11.94
N SER A 427 -30.28 -14.75 -11.49
CA SER A 427 -31.71 -14.63 -11.22
C SER A 427 -32.01 -13.78 -9.98
N GLN A 428 -31.13 -13.79 -8.96
CA GLN A 428 -31.28 -12.95 -7.77
C GLN A 428 -31.13 -11.46 -8.09
N ILE A 429 -30.07 -11.06 -8.81
CA ILE A 429 -29.89 -9.66 -9.21
C ILE A 429 -31.00 -9.20 -10.16
N LYS A 430 -31.42 -10.06 -11.10
CA LYS A 430 -32.58 -9.79 -11.96
C LYS A 430 -33.80 -9.46 -11.10
N ARG A 431 -34.12 -10.32 -10.13
CA ARG A 431 -35.26 -10.10 -9.24
C ARG A 431 -35.10 -8.83 -8.40
N ALA A 432 -33.91 -8.57 -7.87
CA ALA A 432 -33.65 -7.40 -7.03
C ALA A 432 -33.64 -6.07 -7.83
N ILE A 433 -33.34 -6.11 -9.13
CA ILE A 433 -33.47 -4.94 -10.01
C ILE A 433 -34.93 -4.74 -10.42
N GLU A 434 -35.67 -5.80 -10.75
CA GLU A 434 -37.07 -5.70 -11.20
C GLU A 434 -38.06 -5.40 -10.06
N PHE A 435 -37.71 -5.78 -8.83
CA PHE A 435 -38.55 -5.62 -7.64
C PHE A 435 -37.75 -5.07 -6.46
N THR A 436 -38.35 -4.12 -5.73
CA THR A 436 -37.80 -3.64 -4.45
C THR A 436 -37.84 -4.74 -3.38
N ARG A 437 -37.15 -4.54 -2.26
CA ARG A 437 -37.14 -5.48 -1.11
C ARG A 437 -38.56 -5.77 -0.57
N ASP A 438 -39.46 -4.80 -0.68
CA ASP A 438 -40.88 -4.92 -0.29
C ASP A 438 -41.75 -5.61 -1.37
N GLY A 439 -41.16 -6.06 -2.47
CA GLY A 439 -41.84 -6.76 -3.56
C GLY A 439 -42.58 -5.84 -4.55
N ARG A 440 -42.33 -4.52 -4.54
CA ARG A 440 -42.94 -3.60 -5.51
C ARG A 440 -42.14 -3.58 -6.81
N PRO A 441 -42.78 -3.56 -7.99
CA PRO A 441 -42.06 -3.43 -9.25
C PRO A 441 -41.30 -2.09 -9.32
N THR A 442 -40.04 -2.12 -9.75
CA THR A 442 -39.23 -0.91 -9.97
C THR A 442 -39.47 -0.28 -11.34
N GLY A 443 -40.14 -1.02 -12.23
CA GLY A 443 -40.33 -0.67 -13.65
C GLY A 443 -39.23 -1.21 -14.57
N TRP A 444 -38.15 -1.78 -14.02
CA TRP A 444 -37.09 -2.41 -14.82
C TRP A 444 -37.49 -3.79 -15.33
N LYS A 445 -36.98 -4.14 -16.51
CA LYS A 445 -37.01 -5.47 -17.09
C LYS A 445 -35.60 -5.90 -17.45
N VAL A 446 -35.17 -7.05 -16.91
CA VAL A 446 -33.80 -7.54 -17.11
C VAL A 446 -33.78 -8.73 -18.05
N ASN A 447 -33.04 -8.61 -19.15
CA ASN A 447 -32.83 -9.69 -20.12
C ASN A 447 -31.51 -10.40 -19.80
N LEU A 448 -31.56 -11.71 -19.51
CA LEU A 448 -30.38 -12.51 -19.20
C LEU A 448 -29.75 -13.06 -20.50
N MET A 449 -28.70 -12.38 -20.98
CA MET A 449 -28.14 -12.62 -22.32
C MET A 449 -27.20 -13.83 -22.39
N SER A 450 -26.56 -14.21 -21.28
CA SER A 450 -25.55 -15.29 -21.26
C SER A 450 -26.11 -16.72 -21.22
N ARG A 451 -27.44 -16.92 -21.30
CA ARG A 451 -28.09 -18.25 -21.21
C ARG A 451 -27.70 -19.22 -22.33
N ASN A 452 -27.42 -18.70 -23.53
CA ASN A 452 -27.02 -19.48 -24.72
C ASN A 452 -25.58 -19.25 -25.15
N GLN A 453 -24.79 -18.52 -24.36
CA GLN A 453 -23.42 -18.17 -24.69
C GLN A 453 -22.44 -19.29 -24.28
N GLY A 454 -21.40 -19.51 -25.09
CA GLY A 454 -20.27 -20.39 -24.77
C GLY A 454 -19.38 -19.80 -23.67
N ASN A 455 -18.49 -20.62 -23.10
CA ASN A 455 -17.50 -20.11 -22.14
C ASN A 455 -16.52 -19.18 -22.85
N ILE A 456 -16.39 -17.95 -22.35
CA ILE A 456 -15.40 -16.98 -22.84
C ILE A 456 -14.04 -17.37 -22.28
N THR A 457 -13.09 -17.69 -23.16
CA THR A 457 -11.71 -17.97 -22.76
C THR A 457 -10.94 -16.68 -22.48
N HIS A 458 -9.91 -16.74 -21.63
CA HIS A 458 -9.03 -15.59 -21.37
C HIS A 458 -8.29 -15.12 -22.63
N SER A 459 -7.98 -16.02 -23.57
CA SER A 459 -7.39 -15.64 -24.86
C SER A 459 -8.35 -14.81 -25.71
N GLN A 460 -9.61 -15.25 -25.81
CA GLN A 460 -10.65 -14.50 -26.55
C GLN A 460 -10.90 -13.12 -25.94
N GLU A 461 -10.93 -13.03 -24.61
CA GLU A 461 -11.02 -11.75 -23.90
C GLU A 461 -9.84 -10.85 -24.23
N PHE A 462 -8.61 -11.38 -24.16
CA PHE A 462 -7.38 -10.64 -24.42
C PHE A 462 -7.38 -10.07 -25.84
N ASP A 463 -7.63 -10.91 -26.84
CA ASP A 463 -7.59 -10.52 -28.25
C ASP A 463 -8.65 -9.46 -28.58
N LEU A 464 -9.89 -9.66 -28.10
CA LEU A 464 -10.97 -8.69 -28.31
C LEU A 464 -10.66 -7.35 -27.64
N ALA A 465 -10.26 -7.38 -26.37
CA ALA A 465 -9.95 -6.16 -25.62
C ALA A 465 -8.79 -5.40 -26.28
N LEU A 466 -7.75 -6.10 -26.73
CA LEU A 466 -6.62 -5.50 -27.42
C LEU A 466 -7.03 -4.81 -28.72
N GLN A 467 -7.83 -5.48 -29.56
CA GLN A 467 -8.31 -4.90 -30.82
C GLN A 467 -9.20 -3.66 -30.60
N MET A 468 -10.11 -3.72 -29.62
CA MET A 468 -10.99 -2.59 -29.30
C MET A 468 -10.23 -1.40 -28.70
N MET A 469 -9.24 -1.66 -27.84
CA MET A 469 -8.44 -0.60 -27.20
C MET A 469 -7.46 0.07 -28.16
N LYS A 470 -6.81 -0.71 -29.03
CA LYS A 470 -5.95 -0.15 -30.10
C LYS A 470 -6.76 0.46 -31.25
N GLY A 471 -8.05 0.13 -31.36
CA GLY A 471 -8.91 0.60 -32.45
C GLY A 471 -8.51 0.05 -33.82
N THR A 472 -7.89 -1.13 -33.87
CA THR A 472 -7.35 -1.72 -35.10
C THR A 472 -8.41 -2.39 -35.97
N ASN A 473 -9.55 -2.77 -35.38
CA ASN A 473 -10.63 -3.46 -36.08
C ASN A 473 -11.85 -2.53 -36.29
N PRO A 474 -12.14 -2.08 -37.52
CA PRO A 474 -13.25 -1.19 -37.83
C PRO A 474 -14.63 -1.87 -37.73
N ASP A 475 -14.67 -3.21 -37.67
CA ASP A 475 -15.90 -3.98 -37.49
C ASP A 475 -16.33 -4.02 -36.01
N LEU A 476 -15.48 -3.54 -35.10
CA LEU A 476 -15.76 -3.39 -33.68
C LEU A 476 -16.10 -1.94 -33.33
N PRO A 477 -17.00 -1.70 -32.35
CA PRO A 477 -17.26 -0.36 -31.87
C PRO A 477 -16.04 0.22 -31.15
N GLN A 478 -15.89 1.53 -31.22
CA GLN A 478 -14.92 2.27 -30.43
C GLN A 478 -15.26 2.12 -28.94
N LEU A 479 -14.32 1.59 -28.17
CA LEU A 479 -14.42 1.50 -26.71
C LEU A 479 -14.12 2.85 -26.07
N LEU A 480 -15.03 3.31 -25.22
CA LEU A 480 -14.92 4.57 -24.48
C LEU A 480 -15.31 4.33 -23.01
N ILE A 481 -14.45 4.70 -22.08
CA ILE A 481 -14.62 4.48 -20.64
C ILE A 481 -14.65 5.82 -19.93
N ASP A 482 -15.64 6.01 -19.06
CA ASP A 482 -15.68 7.20 -18.21
C ASP A 482 -14.51 7.20 -17.21
N LYS A 483 -13.60 8.16 -17.34
CA LYS A 483 -12.43 8.25 -16.45
C LYS A 483 -12.82 8.45 -14.99
N TYR A 484 -13.94 9.15 -14.73
CA TYR A 484 -14.34 9.53 -13.39
C TYR A 484 -15.31 8.54 -12.78
N GLU A 485 -16.22 7.99 -13.58
CA GLU A 485 -17.23 7.06 -13.10
C GLU A 485 -16.81 5.60 -13.08
N CYS A 486 -15.77 5.24 -13.83
CA CYS A 486 -15.25 3.87 -13.89
C CYS A 486 -13.84 3.73 -13.26
N LYS A 487 -13.51 4.54 -12.24
CA LYS A 487 -12.18 4.56 -11.59
C LYS A 487 -11.71 3.20 -11.05
N VAL A 488 -12.62 2.39 -10.51
CA VAL A 488 -12.26 1.09 -9.91
C VAL A 488 -12.03 0.07 -11.02
N MET A 489 -12.82 0.12 -12.09
CA MET A 489 -12.64 -0.67 -13.29
C MET A 489 -11.30 -0.35 -13.94
N LEU A 490 -10.97 0.94 -14.11
CA LEU A 490 -9.68 1.37 -14.65
C LEU A 490 -8.52 0.87 -13.77
N SER A 491 -8.60 1.06 -12.45
CA SER A 491 -7.59 0.53 -11.51
C SER A 491 -7.42 -0.99 -11.62
N SER A 492 -8.53 -1.72 -11.76
CA SER A 492 -8.54 -3.19 -11.93
C SER A 492 -7.87 -3.61 -13.24
N MET A 493 -8.10 -2.87 -14.33
CA MET A 493 -7.53 -3.15 -15.65
C MET A 493 -6.04 -2.80 -15.72
N GLU A 494 -5.63 -1.65 -15.17
CA GLU A 494 -4.23 -1.18 -15.12
C GLU A 494 -3.30 -2.10 -14.31
N GLN A 495 -3.87 -2.91 -13.41
CA GLN A 495 -3.12 -3.81 -12.53
C GLN A 495 -3.27 -5.29 -12.90
N ALA A 496 -4.16 -5.64 -13.83
CA ALA A 496 -4.40 -7.02 -14.23
C ALA A 496 -3.16 -7.59 -14.95
N GLN A 497 -2.57 -8.63 -14.38
CA GLN A 497 -1.39 -9.30 -14.95
C GLN A 497 -1.78 -10.60 -15.69
N VAL A 498 -0.88 -11.05 -16.57
CA VAL A 498 -0.99 -12.31 -17.32
C VAL A 498 -0.13 -13.39 -16.67
N ILE A 499 -0.71 -14.59 -16.53
CA ILE A 499 -0.02 -15.85 -16.30
C ILE A 499 0.05 -16.58 -17.64
N ILE A 500 1.26 -16.89 -18.08
CA ILE A 500 1.52 -17.68 -19.28
C ILE A 500 1.82 -19.10 -18.84
N SER A 501 0.98 -20.06 -19.24
CA SER A 501 1.30 -21.48 -19.12
C SER A 501 1.55 -22.08 -20.49
N LYS A 502 2.59 -22.91 -20.59
CA LYS A 502 2.82 -23.77 -21.76
C LYS A 502 2.26 -25.14 -21.44
N ASP A 503 1.30 -25.60 -22.24
CA ASP A 503 0.83 -26.97 -22.14
C ASP A 503 1.92 -27.94 -22.61
N ARG A 504 1.75 -29.23 -22.29
CA ARG A 504 2.68 -30.30 -22.71
C ARG A 504 2.83 -30.41 -24.22
N ASP A 505 1.87 -29.87 -24.96
CA ASP A 505 1.76 -29.94 -26.42
C ASP A 505 2.40 -28.70 -27.09
N GLY A 506 2.94 -27.76 -26.31
CA GLY A 506 3.56 -26.53 -26.79
C GLY A 506 2.59 -25.35 -27.00
N SER A 507 1.28 -25.54 -26.81
CA SER A 507 0.30 -24.44 -26.83
C SER A 507 0.53 -23.49 -25.66
N VAL A 508 0.56 -22.19 -25.96
CA VAL A 508 0.64 -21.12 -24.97
C VAL A 508 -0.78 -20.75 -24.56
N SER A 509 -1.10 -20.86 -23.27
CA SER A 509 -2.37 -20.43 -22.70
C SER A 509 -2.16 -19.16 -21.88
N ILE A 510 -2.95 -18.13 -22.19
CA ILE A 510 -2.99 -16.84 -21.50
C ILE A 510 -4.07 -16.94 -20.43
N GLN A 511 -3.72 -16.65 -19.18
CA GLN A 511 -4.66 -16.57 -18.07
C GLN A 511 -4.47 -15.26 -17.32
N LYS A 512 -5.56 -14.67 -16.83
CA LYS A 512 -5.46 -13.50 -15.94
C LYS A 512 -5.03 -13.93 -14.55
N ASP A 513 -4.06 -13.25 -13.95
CA ASP A 513 -3.64 -13.52 -12.57
C ASP A 513 -4.70 -13.07 -11.57
N LYS A 514 -5.32 -14.05 -10.88
CA LYS A 514 -6.33 -13.82 -9.83
C LYS A 514 -5.79 -13.94 -8.40
N THR A 515 -4.48 -13.92 -8.20
CA THR A 515 -3.85 -14.04 -6.87
C THR A 515 -4.22 -12.87 -5.96
N SER A 516 -4.38 -11.66 -6.51
CA SER A 516 -4.78 -10.45 -5.77
C SER A 516 -6.13 -10.59 -5.06
N GLU A 517 -7.10 -11.26 -5.70
CA GLU A 517 -8.43 -11.51 -5.11
C GLU A 517 -8.35 -12.34 -3.83
N LYS A 518 -7.42 -13.31 -3.80
CA LYS A 518 -7.17 -14.15 -2.61
C LYS A 518 -6.37 -13.39 -1.55
N LYS A 519 -5.37 -12.61 -1.98
CA LYS A 519 -4.49 -11.84 -1.09
C LYS A 519 -5.27 -10.77 -0.32
N TYR A 520 -6.22 -10.10 -0.98
CA TYR A 520 -6.93 -8.95 -0.42
C TYR A 520 -8.35 -9.27 0.07
N LYS A 521 -8.77 -10.54 0.08
CA LYS A 521 -10.11 -10.96 0.50
C LYS A 521 -10.59 -10.36 1.83
N ASP A 522 -9.68 -10.24 2.80
CA ASP A 522 -9.99 -9.73 4.15
C ASP A 522 -9.76 -8.20 4.29
N ASN A 523 -9.31 -7.52 3.24
CA ASN A 523 -9.09 -6.08 3.21
C ASN A 523 -10.01 -5.41 2.17
N ARG A 524 -11.14 -4.88 2.65
CA ARG A 524 -12.19 -4.26 1.82
C ARG A 524 -11.66 -3.26 0.80
N GLU A 525 -10.82 -2.32 1.23
CA GLU A 525 -10.30 -1.26 0.38
C GLU A 525 -9.34 -1.80 -0.69
N LYS A 526 -8.40 -2.67 -0.29
CA LYS A 526 -7.48 -3.29 -1.24
C LYS A 526 -8.19 -4.22 -2.22
N LEU A 527 -9.25 -4.92 -1.79
CA LEU A 527 -10.05 -5.74 -2.67
C LEU A 527 -10.76 -4.90 -3.73
N ILE A 528 -11.30 -3.73 -3.36
CA ILE A 528 -11.96 -2.85 -4.32
C ILE A 528 -10.95 -2.36 -5.37
N TRP A 529 -9.82 -1.81 -4.93
CA TRP A 529 -8.91 -1.10 -5.84
C TRP A 529 -7.86 -1.96 -6.53
N LEU A 530 -7.47 -3.10 -5.95
CA LEU A 530 -6.29 -3.88 -6.39
C LEU A 530 -6.65 -5.29 -6.89
N SER A 531 -7.93 -5.64 -6.98
CA SER A 531 -8.37 -6.95 -7.45
C SER A 531 -8.77 -6.94 -8.92
N THR A 532 -8.87 -8.13 -9.52
CA THR A 532 -9.34 -8.33 -10.90
C THR A 532 -10.86 -8.41 -11.03
N ASN A 533 -11.62 -8.33 -9.92
CA ASN A 533 -13.08 -8.54 -9.92
C ASN A 533 -13.83 -7.55 -10.83
N MET A 534 -13.44 -6.28 -10.85
CA MET A 534 -14.11 -5.30 -11.73
C MET A 534 -13.75 -5.50 -13.21
N SER A 535 -12.50 -5.88 -13.52
CA SER A 535 -12.11 -6.25 -14.88
C SER A 535 -12.84 -7.51 -15.39
N ASP A 536 -13.22 -8.42 -14.49
CA ASP A 536 -14.04 -9.59 -14.85
C ASP A 536 -15.49 -9.22 -15.13
N ALA A 537 -16.07 -8.22 -14.43
CA ALA A 537 -17.37 -7.67 -14.80
C ALA A 537 -17.31 -6.97 -16.18
N PHE A 538 -16.24 -6.21 -16.44
CA PHE A 538 -15.96 -5.61 -17.74
C PHE A 538 -15.87 -6.65 -18.86
N LYS A 539 -15.19 -7.79 -18.62
CA LYS A 539 -15.14 -8.91 -19.56
C LYS A 539 -16.54 -9.35 -20.00
N TYR A 540 -17.48 -9.53 -19.06
CA TYR A 540 -18.82 -9.98 -19.42
C TYR A 540 -19.61 -8.94 -20.20
N TRP A 541 -19.42 -7.64 -19.91
CA TRP A 541 -20.02 -6.56 -20.69
C TRP A 541 -19.44 -6.49 -22.12
N LEU A 542 -18.12 -6.70 -22.25
CA LEU A 542 -17.38 -6.58 -23.50
C LEU A 542 -17.52 -7.82 -24.40
N CYS A 543 -17.34 -9.03 -23.88
CA CYS A 543 -17.22 -10.24 -24.68
C CYS A 543 -18.58 -10.76 -25.15
N ARG A 544 -19.18 -10.05 -26.10
CA ARG A 544 -20.46 -10.40 -26.73
C ARG A 544 -20.25 -11.34 -27.90
N PRO A 545 -21.16 -12.28 -28.19
CA PRO A 545 -21.01 -13.23 -29.30
C PRO A 545 -20.66 -12.54 -30.63
N GLN A 546 -21.38 -11.47 -30.97
CA GLN A 546 -21.17 -10.68 -32.18
C GLN A 546 -19.79 -10.01 -32.28
N TRP A 547 -19.21 -9.57 -31.15
CA TRP A 547 -17.90 -8.91 -31.15
C TRP A 547 -16.76 -9.92 -31.11
N LEU A 548 -16.96 -11.04 -30.41
CA LEU A 548 -16.04 -12.17 -30.43
C LEU A 548 -15.89 -12.75 -31.84
N GLU A 549 -17.01 -12.94 -32.55
CA GLU A 549 -17.00 -13.39 -33.94
C GLU A 549 -16.25 -12.40 -34.85
N ALA A 550 -16.53 -11.10 -34.73
CA ALA A 550 -15.82 -10.06 -35.49
C ALA A 550 -14.31 -10.01 -35.20
N ALA A 551 -13.89 -10.26 -33.95
CA ALA A 551 -12.48 -10.33 -33.57
C ALA A 551 -11.79 -11.59 -34.10
N GLU A 552 -12.49 -12.73 -34.15
CA GLU A 552 -11.97 -13.99 -34.70
C GLU A 552 -11.78 -13.92 -36.23
N HIS A 553 -12.67 -13.21 -36.94
CA HIS A 553 -12.57 -13.04 -38.41
C HIS A 553 -11.36 -12.21 -38.85
N ARG A 554 -10.89 -11.29 -38.01
CA ARG A 554 -9.65 -10.54 -38.21
C ARG A 554 -8.65 -10.86 -37.12
N LYS A 555 -8.28 -12.14 -36.97
CA LYS A 555 -7.10 -12.49 -36.16
C LYS A 555 -5.91 -11.68 -36.67
N THR A 556 -5.59 -10.60 -35.97
CA THR A 556 -4.29 -9.95 -36.06
C THR A 556 -3.25 -11.02 -35.81
N GLU A 557 -2.20 -11.05 -36.62
CA GLU A 557 -1.03 -11.92 -36.41
C GLU A 557 -0.29 -11.64 -35.09
N LEU A 558 -0.75 -10.65 -34.32
CA LEU A 558 -0.25 -10.28 -33.00
C LEU A 558 -0.48 -11.42 -32.01
N ARG A 559 0.58 -12.19 -31.76
CA ARG A 559 0.62 -13.14 -30.65
C ARG A 559 1.16 -12.42 -29.42
N PHE A 560 0.81 -12.85 -28.20
CA PHE A 560 1.29 -12.20 -26.97
C PHE A 560 2.83 -12.01 -26.91
N ASP A 561 3.59 -12.84 -27.62
CA ASP A 561 5.05 -12.75 -27.77
C ASP A 561 5.53 -11.69 -28.79
N ASP A 562 4.63 -10.98 -29.48
CA ASP A 562 5.00 -9.89 -30.39
C ASP A 562 5.44 -8.63 -29.62
N PRO A 563 6.66 -8.12 -29.84
CA PRO A 563 7.14 -6.88 -29.24
C PRO A 563 6.23 -5.67 -29.52
N GLU A 564 5.60 -5.64 -30.70
CA GLU A 564 4.68 -4.57 -31.14
C GLU A 564 3.39 -4.46 -30.28
N ILE A 565 3.10 -5.45 -29.43
CA ILE A 565 1.97 -5.36 -28.49
C ILE A 565 2.26 -4.36 -27.36
N PHE A 566 3.54 -4.24 -26.96
CA PHE A 566 3.95 -3.52 -25.74
C PHE A 566 4.62 -2.16 -26.01
N GLU A 567 4.93 -1.86 -27.27
CA GLU A 567 5.21 -0.50 -27.75
C GLU A 567 3.93 0.34 -27.73
#